data_AF-A0A1G6L0D6-F1
#
_entry.id   AF-A0A1G6L0D6-F1
#
_cell.length_a   1.000
_cell.length_b   1.000
_cell.length_c   1.000
_cell.angle_alpha   90.00
_cell.angle_beta   90.00
_cell.angle_gamma   90.00
#
_symmetry.space_group_name_H-M   'P 1'
#
loop_
_entity.id
_entity.type
_entity.pdbx_description
1 polymer ?
#
loop_
_entity_poly.entity_id
_entity_poly.type
_entity_poly.pdbx_seq_one_letter_code
_entity_poly.pdbx_strand_id
1 'polypeptide(L)'
;MRKIGAVAATFLLTASLTGCGALPVGRSAASPTPTAVAESRAAEAFAQESAYLSALRQQLRTTDFSSPQLWIDLGRAVCKGFDEAMTPKEMFDSLKDAGLSEPEASAVVVISGIHLCPEYAPTP
;
A
#
# COMPACT_ATOMS: atom_id res chain seq x y z
N MET A 1 21.37 23.17 28.30
CA MET A 1 22.57 23.85 27.76
C MET A 1 22.66 23.56 26.27
N ARG A 2 22.87 24.61 25.47
CA ARG A 2 22.94 24.59 23.99
C ARG A 2 24.08 23.70 23.48
N LYS A 3 23.89 23.11 22.29
CA LYS A 3 24.84 23.26 21.16
C LYS A 3 24.19 22.84 19.84
N ILE A 4 24.07 23.85 18.97
CA ILE A 4 23.73 23.82 17.55
C ILE A 4 25.04 23.57 16.78
N GLY A 5 24.98 22.87 15.66
CA GLY A 5 25.99 22.96 14.62
C GLY A 5 25.76 21.93 13.52
N ALA A 6 26.02 22.18 12.25
CA ALA A 6 26.14 23.40 11.47
C ALA A 6 25.99 22.93 10.00
N VAL A 7 25.37 23.76 9.16
CA VAL A 7 25.21 23.53 7.72
C VAL A 7 26.54 23.73 7.00
N ALA A 8 26.85 22.89 6.00
CA ALA A 8 27.78 23.26 4.93
C ALA A 8 27.44 22.50 3.64
N ALA A 9 26.68 23.17 2.77
CA ALA A 9 26.54 22.82 1.37
C ALA A 9 27.86 23.11 0.65
N THR A 10 28.38 22.15 -0.10
CA THR A 10 29.57 22.36 -0.95
C THR A 10 29.14 22.28 -2.41
N PHE A 11 28.93 23.44 -3.01
CA PHE A 11 28.97 23.62 -4.46
C PHE A 11 30.43 23.57 -4.91
N LEU A 12 30.77 22.63 -5.79
CA LEU A 12 31.98 22.71 -6.60
C LEU A 12 31.62 22.46 -8.06
N LEU A 13 31.32 23.56 -8.76
CA LEU A 13 31.60 23.68 -10.18
C LEU A 13 33.10 23.82 -10.36
N THR A 14 33.73 22.90 -11.10
CA THR A 14 34.94 23.23 -11.86
C THR A 14 34.83 22.64 -13.26
N ALA A 15 34.81 23.55 -14.23
CA ALA A 15 34.95 23.27 -15.63
C ALA A 15 36.43 23.03 -15.95
N SER A 16 36.72 22.00 -16.74
CA SER A 16 37.98 21.86 -17.46
C SER A 16 37.68 21.64 -18.93
N LEU A 17 38.11 22.62 -19.72
CA LEU A 17 38.04 22.71 -21.17
C LEU A 17 38.96 21.70 -21.86
N THR A 18 38.53 21.31 -23.06
CA THR A 18 39.35 20.97 -24.25
C THR A 18 40.23 19.72 -24.21
N GLY A 19 39.68 18.64 -24.76
CA GLY A 19 40.42 17.59 -25.44
C GLY A 19 39.59 17.02 -26.60
N CYS A 20 39.84 17.48 -27.83
CA CYS A 20 39.34 16.84 -29.04
C CYS A 20 40.04 15.49 -29.22
N GLY A 21 39.30 14.40 -29.05
CA GLY A 21 39.81 13.06 -29.32
C GLY A 21 38.70 12.04 -29.26
N ALA A 22 38.29 11.56 -30.44
CA ALA A 22 37.47 10.37 -30.70
C ALA A 22 36.09 10.31 -30.02
N LEU A 23 35.04 10.52 -30.81
CA LEU A 23 33.73 9.91 -30.58
C LEU A 23 33.87 8.38 -30.68
N PRO A 24 33.51 7.64 -29.63
CA PRO A 24 32.65 6.49 -29.82
C PRO A 24 31.25 6.91 -29.39
N VAL A 25 30.32 6.75 -30.32
CA VAL A 25 28.88 6.73 -30.06
C VAL A 25 28.61 5.51 -29.16
N GLY A 26 28.87 5.67 -27.86
CA GLY A 26 28.60 4.70 -26.82
C GLY A 26 27.26 5.02 -26.21
N ARG A 27 26.23 4.33 -26.71
CA ARG A 27 24.85 4.21 -26.20
C ARG A 27 24.60 4.97 -24.89
N SER A 28 23.67 5.93 -24.94
CA SER A 28 22.79 6.21 -23.81
C SER A 28 22.34 4.87 -23.24
N ALA A 29 22.91 4.47 -22.11
CA ALA A 29 22.33 3.45 -21.28
C ALA A 29 21.00 4.04 -20.83
N ALA A 30 19.93 3.62 -21.51
CA ALA A 30 18.58 3.89 -21.11
C ALA A 30 18.49 3.59 -19.62
N SER A 31 18.20 4.64 -18.85
CA SER A 31 17.78 4.50 -17.46
C SER A 31 16.74 3.38 -17.42
N PRO A 32 16.88 2.33 -16.59
CA PRO A 32 15.85 1.31 -16.49
C PRO A 32 14.59 2.00 -15.99
N THR A 33 13.65 2.22 -16.90
CA THR A 33 12.39 2.91 -16.67
C THR A 33 11.64 2.18 -15.55
N PRO A 34 11.49 2.75 -14.33
CA PRO A 34 10.76 2.10 -13.24
C PRO A 34 9.24 2.09 -13.46
N THR A 35 8.76 2.71 -14.53
CA THR A 35 7.34 2.96 -14.78
C THR A 35 6.53 1.68 -14.98
N ALA A 36 7.03 0.68 -15.71
CA ALA A 36 6.25 -0.53 -16.00
C ALA A 36 5.98 -1.40 -14.76
N VAL A 37 6.92 -1.44 -13.82
CA VAL A 37 6.77 -2.20 -12.55
C VAL A 37 5.87 -1.44 -11.57
N ALA A 38 5.90 -0.11 -11.58
CA ALA A 38 5.00 0.71 -10.77
C ALA A 38 3.55 0.63 -11.27
N GLU A 39 3.35 0.65 -12.59
CA GLU A 39 2.03 0.62 -13.22
C GLU A 39 1.32 -0.74 -13.03
N SER A 40 2.07 -1.84 -13.10
CA SER A 40 1.55 -3.19 -12.81
C SER A 40 1.12 -3.34 -11.36
N ARG A 41 1.95 -2.91 -10.39
CA ARG A 41 1.58 -2.95 -8.97
C ARG A 41 0.36 -2.10 -8.63
N ALA A 42 0.25 -0.93 -9.25
CA ALA A 42 -0.92 -0.05 -9.07
C ALA A 42 -2.20 -0.70 -9.63
N ALA A 43 -2.10 -1.36 -10.78
CA ALA A 43 -3.23 -2.09 -11.39
C ALA A 43 -3.66 -3.30 -10.53
N GLU A 44 -2.72 -4.05 -9.97
CA GLU A 44 -2.99 -5.17 -9.06
C GLU A 44 -3.67 -4.70 -7.77
N ALA A 45 -3.18 -3.62 -7.16
CA ALA A 45 -3.79 -3.05 -5.95
C ALA A 45 -5.22 -2.58 -6.21
N PHE A 46 -5.46 -1.90 -7.33
CA PHE A 46 -6.82 -1.50 -7.72
C PHE A 46 -7.74 -2.69 -7.96
N ALA A 47 -7.24 -3.75 -8.62
CA ALA A 47 -8.01 -4.97 -8.83
C ALA A 47 -8.41 -5.64 -7.51
N GLN A 48 -7.49 -5.73 -6.54
CA GLN A 48 -7.76 -6.27 -5.20
C GLN A 48 -8.81 -5.43 -4.45
N GLU A 49 -8.66 -4.10 -4.42
CA GLU A 49 -9.63 -3.20 -3.79
C GLU A 49 -11.03 -3.32 -4.42
N SER A 50 -11.09 -3.44 -5.76
CA SER A 50 -12.35 -3.62 -6.46
C SER A 50 -13.02 -4.96 -6.13
N ALA A 51 -12.24 -6.04 -6.03
CA ALA A 51 -12.73 -7.36 -5.66
C ALA A 51 -13.21 -7.40 -4.20
N TYR A 52 -12.45 -6.78 -3.30
CA TYR A 52 -12.80 -6.59 -1.89
C TYR A 52 -14.15 -5.88 -1.72
N LEU A 53 -14.32 -4.71 -2.35
CA LEU A 53 -15.57 -3.96 -2.26
C LEU A 53 -16.75 -4.69 -2.92
N SER A 54 -16.50 -5.44 -4.00
CA SER A 54 -17.53 -6.26 -4.64
C SER A 54 -18.01 -7.36 -3.69
N ALA A 55 -17.10 -8.07 -3.04
CA ALA A 55 -17.41 -9.12 -2.08
C ALA A 55 -18.13 -8.57 -0.83
N LEU A 56 -17.70 -7.42 -0.30
CA LEU A 56 -18.38 -6.78 0.83
C LEU A 56 -19.84 -6.47 0.52
N ARG A 57 -20.13 -5.91 -0.66
CA ARG A 57 -21.51 -5.61 -1.09
C ARG A 57 -22.38 -6.86 -1.21
N GLN A 58 -21.80 -8.01 -1.56
CA GLN A 58 -22.55 -9.27 -1.65
C GLN A 58 -22.96 -9.80 -0.28
N GLN A 59 -22.10 -9.64 0.73
CA GLN A 59 -22.37 -10.08 2.10
C GLN A 59 -23.23 -9.08 2.90
N LEU A 60 -22.96 -7.79 2.76
CA LEU A 60 -23.57 -6.72 3.57
C LEU A 60 -24.61 -5.92 2.78
N ARG A 61 -25.64 -6.59 2.28
CA ARG A 61 -26.61 -5.97 1.33
C ARG A 61 -27.32 -4.72 1.83
N THR A 62 -27.42 -4.52 3.14
CA THR A 62 -28.13 -3.41 3.78
C THR A 62 -27.21 -2.30 4.27
N THR A 63 -25.89 -2.51 4.22
CA THR A 63 -24.89 -1.54 4.69
C THR A 63 -24.68 -0.42 3.67
N ASP A 64 -24.41 0.78 4.15
CA ASP A 64 -24.11 1.92 3.28
C ASP A 64 -22.67 1.84 2.74
N PHE A 65 -22.56 1.80 1.41
CA PHE A 65 -21.28 1.82 0.67
C PHE A 65 -21.06 3.13 -0.08
N SER A 66 -21.73 4.21 0.32
CA SER A 66 -21.55 5.56 -0.22
C SER A 66 -20.09 6.05 -0.14
N SER A 67 -19.35 5.60 0.89
CA SER A 67 -17.92 5.86 1.06
C SER A 67 -17.09 4.58 0.88
N PRO A 68 -16.73 4.19 -0.37
CA PRO A 68 -15.93 3.01 -0.62
C PRO A 68 -14.53 3.09 0.01
N GLN A 69 -13.97 4.30 0.11
CA GLN A 69 -12.64 4.48 0.68
C GLN A 69 -12.60 4.12 2.17
N LEU A 70 -13.66 4.42 2.93
CA LEU A 70 -13.74 4.04 4.35
C LEU A 70 -13.62 2.53 4.53
N TRP A 71 -14.33 1.75 3.70
CA TRP A 71 -14.29 0.29 3.74
C TRP A 71 -12.91 -0.25 3.34
N ILE A 72 -12.27 0.34 2.32
CA ILE A 72 -10.90 -0.01 1.94
C ILE A 72 -9.92 0.28 3.09
N ASP A 73 -10.01 1.45 3.71
CA ASP A 73 -9.13 1.86 4.81
C ASP A 73 -9.31 0.92 6.00
N LEU A 74 -10.54 0.51 6.29
CA LEU A 74 -10.84 -0.47 7.33
C LEU A 74 -10.27 -1.86 7.01
N GLY A 75 -10.39 -2.31 5.75
CA GLY A 75 -9.78 -3.57 5.34
C GLY A 75 -8.25 -3.55 5.39
N ARG A 76 -7.63 -2.42 5.04
CA ARG A 76 -6.18 -2.20 5.22
C ARG A 76 -5.79 -2.19 6.70
N ALA A 77 -6.62 -1.64 7.58
CA ALA A 77 -6.40 -1.68 9.03
C ALA A 77 -6.46 -3.11 9.58
N VAL A 78 -7.35 -3.97 9.06
CA VAL A 78 -7.35 -5.41 9.39
C VAL A 78 -6.03 -6.06 8.99
N CYS A 79 -5.56 -5.84 7.76
CA CYS A 79 -4.29 -6.42 7.31
C CYS A 79 -3.11 -5.94 8.17
N LYS A 80 -3.10 -4.66 8.57
CA LYS A 80 -2.11 -4.13 9.52
C LYS A 80 -2.21 -4.79 10.90
N GLY A 81 -3.41 -5.09 11.39
CA GLY A 81 -3.61 -5.84 12.62
C GLY A 81 -2.99 -7.24 12.55
N PHE A 82 -3.14 -7.91 11.40
CA PHE A 82 -2.51 -9.21 11.16
C PHE A 82 -0.98 -9.12 11.04
N ASP A 83 -0.44 -8.07 10.41
CA ASP A 83 1.00 -7.77 10.43
C ASP A 83 1.54 -7.62 11.87
N GLU A 84 0.71 -7.08 12.77
CA GLU A 84 0.99 -6.90 14.20
C GLU A 84 0.67 -8.15 15.04
N ALA A 85 0.44 -9.30 14.40
CA ALA A 85 0.14 -10.59 15.01
C ALA A 85 -1.18 -10.64 15.81
N MET A 86 -2.13 -9.74 15.54
CA MET A 86 -3.49 -9.87 16.05
C MET A 86 -4.18 -11.09 15.43
N THR A 87 -4.91 -11.83 16.24
CA THR A 87 -5.75 -12.92 15.75
C THR A 87 -7.01 -12.39 15.06
N PRO A 88 -7.66 -13.18 14.18
CA PRO A 88 -8.95 -12.80 13.59
C PRO A 88 -10.01 -12.46 14.63
N LYS A 89 -9.98 -13.15 15.79
CA LYS A 89 -10.90 -12.87 16.91
C LYS A 89 -10.62 -11.51 17.54
N GLU A 90 -9.36 -11.17 17.80
CA GLU A 90 -9.00 -9.86 18.35
C GLU A 90 -9.34 -8.72 17.38
N MET A 91 -9.12 -8.90 16.08
CA MET A 91 -9.55 -7.92 15.08
C MET A 91 -11.08 -7.76 15.06
N PHE A 92 -11.82 -8.87 15.10
CA PHE A 92 -13.28 -8.83 15.15
C PHE A 92 -13.79 -8.09 16.40
N ASP A 93 -13.25 -8.43 17.57
CA ASP A 93 -13.62 -7.80 18.83
C ASP A 93 -13.26 -6.29 18.81
N SER A 94 -12.09 -5.92 18.29
CA SER A 94 -11.67 -4.51 18.13
C SER A 94 -12.57 -3.71 17.19
N LEU A 95 -13.04 -4.29 16.09
CA LEU A 95 -13.96 -3.61 15.17
C LEU A 95 -15.34 -3.40 15.79
N LYS A 96 -15.81 -4.36 16.59
CA LYS A 96 -17.05 -4.23 17.36
C LYS A 96 -16.94 -3.13 18.40
N ASP A 97 -15.81 -3.06 19.12
CA ASP A 97 -15.55 -2.00 20.09
C ASP A 97 -15.43 -0.61 19.43
N ALA A 98 -15.03 -0.56 18.15
CA ALA A 98 -15.05 0.64 17.33
C ALA A 98 -16.45 1.02 16.81
N GLY A 99 -17.48 0.24 17.13
CA GLY A 99 -18.88 0.53 16.81
C GLY A 99 -19.43 -0.12 15.55
N LEU A 100 -18.68 -1.03 14.91
CA LEU A 100 -19.23 -1.83 13.81
C LEU A 100 -20.23 -2.85 14.34
N SER A 101 -21.26 -3.11 13.55
CA SER A 101 -22.14 -4.24 13.83
C SER A 101 -21.39 -5.56 13.67
N GLU A 102 -21.84 -6.60 14.36
CA GLU A 102 -21.28 -7.95 14.24
C GLU A 102 -21.16 -8.48 12.80
N PRO A 103 -22.19 -8.37 11.93
CA PRO A 103 -22.06 -8.82 10.55
C PRO A 103 -21.02 -7.99 9.76
N GLU A 104 -20.92 -6.68 10.01
CA GLU A 104 -19.94 -5.82 9.35
C GLU A 104 -18.51 -6.15 9.79
N ALA A 105 -18.28 -6.28 11.10
CA ALA A 105 -16.98 -6.65 11.64
C ALA A 105 -16.53 -8.02 11.09
N SER A 106 -17.43 -9.01 11.08
CA SER A 106 -17.16 -10.33 10.52
C SER A 106 -16.81 -10.27 9.03
N ALA A 107 -17.64 -9.60 8.23
CA ALA A 107 -17.42 -9.47 6.80
C ALA A 107 -16.10 -8.75 6.48
N VAL A 108 -15.80 -7.66 7.20
CA VAL A 108 -14.56 -6.91 7.02
C VAL A 108 -13.35 -7.78 7.35
N VAL A 109 -13.33 -8.50 8.48
CA VAL A 109 -12.19 -9.35 8.84
C VAL A 109 -11.97 -10.46 7.82
N VAL A 110 -13.01 -11.20 7.46
CA VAL A 110 -12.92 -12.36 6.58
C VAL A 110 -12.58 -11.94 5.15
N ILE A 111 -13.31 -10.97 4.59
CA ILE A 111 -13.14 -10.56 3.19
C ILE A 111 -11.80 -9.85 2.99
N SER A 112 -11.31 -9.09 3.99
CA SER A 112 -9.98 -8.48 3.91
C SER A 112 -8.88 -9.55 3.87
N GLY A 113 -9.00 -10.57 4.72
CA GLY A 113 -8.08 -11.71 4.71
C GLY A 113 -8.09 -12.48 3.39
N ILE A 114 -9.18 -12.49 2.62
CA ILE A 114 -9.25 -13.18 1.32
C ILE A 114 -8.74 -12.31 0.17
N HIS A 115 -9.11 -11.03 0.15
CA HIS A 115 -8.94 -10.17 -1.03
C HIS A 115 -7.78 -9.17 -0.92
N LEU A 116 -7.48 -8.69 0.28
CA LEU A 116 -6.48 -7.64 0.50
C LEU A 116 -5.16 -8.18 1.07
N CYS A 117 -5.24 -9.19 1.94
CA CYS A 117 -4.06 -9.83 2.54
C CYS A 117 -4.23 -11.36 2.61
N PRO A 118 -4.29 -12.03 1.43
CA PRO A 118 -4.49 -13.48 1.28
C PRO A 118 -3.46 -14.35 2.00
N GLU A 119 -2.28 -13.81 2.31
CA GLU A 119 -1.25 -14.48 3.10
C GLU A 119 -1.70 -14.83 4.54
N TYR A 120 -2.72 -14.15 5.06
CA TYR A 120 -3.31 -14.44 6.38
C TYR A 120 -4.61 -15.24 6.29
N ALA A 121 -5.10 -15.56 5.09
CA ALA A 121 -6.28 -16.40 4.94
C ALA A 121 -5.97 -17.80 5.50
N PRO A 122 -6.89 -18.42 6.27
CA PRO A 122 -6.71 -19.80 6.70
C PRO A 122 -6.64 -20.70 5.46
N THR A 123 -5.52 -21.40 5.30
CA THR A 123 -5.39 -22.45 4.26
C THR A 123 -6.34 -23.61 4.58
N PRO A 124 -7.01 -24.18 3.56
CA PRO A 124 -7.98 -25.27 3.74
C PRO A 124 -7.36 -26.55 4.31
#